data_AF-A0A3N0ZV95-F1
#
_entry.id   AF-A0A3N0ZV95-F1
#
_cell.length_a   1.000
_cell.length_b   1.000
_cell.length_c   1.000
_cell.angle_alpha   90.00
_cell.angle_beta   90.00
_cell.angle_gamma   90.00
#
_symmetry.space_group_name_H-M   'P 1'
#
loop_
_entity.id
_entity.type
_entity.pdbx_description
1 polymer ?
#
loop_
_entity_poly.entity_id
_entity_poly.type
_entity_poly.pdbx_seq_one_letter_code
_entity_poly.pdbx_strand_id
1 'polypeptide(L)'
;MKNIDNIIEKYYNGETSEEEEKMLKEFFSMDSLDNKNNPIEKTLIDFYNSEKQIILNSDFEDKLFNKINYNKIKSINPKKKYFIQITSIAAILVIVLAYYMITYYNDIPGKNNKVTLTANDKITIEYTLDALTLMSDYINLANEQVSKLSIINDSFEKAQEATKFEDYNNFINNILGIQS
;
A
#
# COMPACT_ATOMS: atom_id res chain seq x y z
N MET A 1 -28.48 -30.53 -45.47
CA MET A 1 -27.28 -29.69 -45.39
C MET A 1 -27.09 -29.31 -43.93
N LYS A 2 -25.98 -29.71 -43.28
CA LYS A 2 -25.68 -29.24 -41.93
C LYS A 2 -25.25 -27.77 -42.03
N ASN A 3 -25.81 -26.89 -41.19
CA ASN A 3 -25.43 -25.48 -41.17
C ASN A 3 -23.99 -25.35 -40.63
N ILE A 4 -23.15 -24.55 -41.30
CA ILE A 4 -21.77 -24.31 -40.89
C ILE A 4 -21.70 -23.66 -39.50
N ASP A 5 -22.67 -22.82 -39.17
CA ASP A 5 -22.76 -22.15 -37.85
C ASP A 5 -22.90 -23.16 -36.71
N ASN A 6 -23.68 -24.22 -36.93
CA ASN A 6 -23.84 -25.29 -35.95
C ASN A 6 -22.55 -26.10 -35.76
N ILE A 7 -21.77 -26.28 -36.83
CA ILE A 7 -20.47 -26.96 -36.74
C ILE A 7 -19.46 -26.08 -36.00
N ILE A 8 -19.48 -24.76 -36.21
CA ILE A 8 -18.65 -23.81 -35.48
C ILE A 8 -18.98 -23.83 -33.98
N GLU A 9 -20.25 -23.81 -33.60
CA GLU A 9 -20.66 -23.91 -32.20
C GLU A 9 -20.18 -25.21 -31.55
N LYS A 10 -20.37 -26.35 -32.23
CA LYS A 10 -19.84 -27.64 -31.78
C LYS A 10 -18.31 -27.64 -31.67
N TYR A 11 -17.61 -26.96 -32.56
CA TYR A 11 -16.15 -26.86 -32.53
C TYR A 11 -15.67 -26.14 -31.27
N TYR A 12 -16.33 -25.03 -30.92
CA TYR A 12 -16.06 -24.31 -29.66
C TYR A 12 -16.38 -25.16 -28.42
N ASN A 13 -17.40 -26.03 -28.50
CA ASN A 13 -17.76 -26.94 -27.42
C ASN A 13 -16.88 -28.22 -27.37
N GLY A 14 -16.00 -28.43 -28.35
CA GLY A 14 -15.16 -29.64 -28.44
C GLY A 14 -15.93 -30.92 -28.81
N GLU A 15 -17.07 -30.78 -29.49
CA GLU A 15 -18.00 -31.88 -29.84
C GLU A 15 -17.99 -32.24 -31.34
N THR A 16 -17.02 -31.74 -32.11
CA THR A 16 -16.89 -32.01 -33.55
C THR A 16 -16.35 -33.40 -33.83
N SER A 17 -16.86 -34.05 -34.87
CA SER A 17 -16.23 -35.25 -35.44
C SER A 17 -15.12 -34.89 -36.43
N GLU A 18 -14.23 -35.84 -36.74
CA GLU A 18 -13.16 -35.65 -37.74
C GLU A 18 -13.69 -35.21 -39.12
N GLU A 19 -14.85 -35.76 -39.52
CA GLU A 19 -15.52 -35.39 -40.77
C GLU A 19 -16.00 -33.94 -40.75
N GLU A 20 -16.56 -33.48 -39.63
CA GLU A 20 -17.05 -32.11 -39.45
C GLU A 20 -15.90 -31.11 -39.43
N GLU A 21 -14.77 -31.43 -38.79
CA GLU A 21 -13.58 -30.59 -38.84
C GLU A 21 -12.97 -30.51 -40.25
N LYS A 22 -13.01 -31.59 -41.02
CA LYS A 22 -12.53 -31.59 -42.40
C LYS A 22 -13.40 -30.66 -43.26
N MET A 23 -14.72 -30.73 -43.09
CA MET A 23 -15.65 -29.81 -43.75
C MET A 23 -15.38 -28.35 -43.34
N LEU A 24 -15.09 -28.09 -42.07
CA LEU A 24 -14.75 -26.76 -41.57
C LEU A 24 -13.47 -26.23 -42.23
N LYS A 25 -12.42 -27.06 -42.31
CA LYS A 25 -11.15 -26.71 -42.98
C LYS A 25 -11.35 -26.41 -44.46
N GLU A 26 -12.12 -27.24 -45.17
CA GLU A 26 -12.43 -27.03 -46.60
C GLU A 26 -13.26 -25.75 -46.81
N PHE A 27 -14.24 -25.50 -45.95
CA PHE A 27 -15.09 -24.30 -45.99
C PHE A 27 -14.28 -23.01 -45.85
N PHE A 28 -13.38 -22.94 -44.86
CA PHE A 28 -12.55 -21.75 -44.62
C PHE A 28 -11.37 -21.62 -45.61
N SER A 29 -10.99 -22.70 -46.30
CA SER A 29 -9.99 -22.67 -47.38
C SER A 29 -10.54 -22.09 -48.69
N MET A 30 -11.86 -22.14 -48.91
CA MET A 30 -12.50 -21.55 -50.09
C MET A 30 -12.77 -20.06 -49.87
N ASP A 31 -12.42 -19.22 -50.85
CA ASP A 31 -12.66 -17.77 -50.78
C ASP A 31 -14.12 -17.44 -51.17
N SER A 32 -15.05 -17.78 -50.28
CA SER A 32 -16.49 -17.58 -50.45
C SER A 32 -16.99 -16.34 -49.71
N LEU A 33 -18.14 -15.79 -50.12
CA LEU A 33 -18.79 -14.66 -49.44
C LEU A 33 -19.14 -14.96 -47.97
N ASP A 34 -19.44 -16.22 -47.64
CA ASP A 34 -19.76 -16.64 -46.27
C ASP A 34 -18.52 -16.72 -45.37
N ASN A 35 -17.34 -16.95 -45.95
CA ASN A 35 -16.05 -16.93 -45.24
C ASN A 35 -15.74 -15.53 -44.66
N LYS A 36 -16.22 -14.46 -45.32
CA LYS A 36 -16.05 -13.08 -44.84
C LYS A 36 -16.87 -12.77 -43.59
N ASN A 37 -17.91 -13.55 -43.29
CA ASN A 37 -18.76 -13.31 -42.13
C ASN A 37 -18.13 -13.84 -40.83
N ASN A 38 -17.15 -14.75 -40.91
CA ASN A 38 -16.51 -15.42 -39.78
C ASN A 38 -14.96 -15.28 -39.84
N PRO A 39 -14.42 -14.04 -39.72
CA PRO A 39 -12.99 -13.79 -39.90
C PRO A 39 -12.13 -14.36 -38.77
N ILE A 40 -12.68 -14.54 -37.57
CA ILE A 40 -11.97 -15.06 -36.39
C ILE A 40 -11.71 -16.55 -36.55
N GLU A 41 -12.76 -17.31 -36.90
CA GLU A 41 -12.73 -18.74 -37.13
C GLU A 41 -11.77 -19.08 -38.27
N LYS A 42 -11.80 -18.29 -39.35
CA LYS A 42 -10.85 -18.42 -40.46
C LYS A 42 -9.41 -18.28 -39.98
N THR A 43 -9.10 -17.19 -39.27
CA THR A 43 -7.76 -16.91 -38.75
C THR A 43 -7.27 -18.04 -37.84
N LEU A 44 -8.14 -18.54 -36.95
CA LEU A 44 -7.84 -19.61 -36.02
C LEU A 44 -7.51 -20.92 -36.76
N ILE A 45 -8.34 -21.30 -37.73
CA ILE A 45 -8.16 -22.53 -38.51
C ILE A 45 -6.92 -22.44 -39.39
N ASP A 46 -6.67 -21.29 -40.03
CA ASP A 46 -5.47 -21.03 -40.82
C ASP A 46 -4.19 -21.13 -39.97
N PHE A 47 -4.22 -20.57 -38.75
CA PHE A 47 -3.12 -20.68 -37.80
C PHE A 47 -2.81 -22.14 -37.47
N TYR A 48 -3.80 -22.94 -37.06
CA TYR A 48 -3.59 -24.35 -36.75
C TYR A 48 -3.13 -25.19 -37.95
N ASN A 49 -3.64 -24.88 -39.15
CA ASN A 49 -3.20 -25.54 -40.38
C ASN A 49 -1.73 -25.21 -40.68
N SER A 50 -1.27 -23.98 -40.39
CA SER A 50 0.13 -23.59 -40.54
C SER A 50 1.05 -24.26 -39.50
N GLU A 51 0.58 -24.40 -38.25
CA GLU A 51 1.36 -25.02 -37.18
C GLU A 51 1.46 -26.55 -37.30
N LYS A 52 0.52 -27.21 -37.97
CA LYS A 52 0.62 -28.65 -38.28
C LYS A 52 1.86 -29.04 -39.07
N GLN A 53 2.53 -28.08 -39.72
CA GLN A 53 3.76 -28.31 -40.47
C GLN A 53 5.03 -28.27 -39.60
N ILE A 54 4.90 -28.04 -38.29
CA ILE A 54 6.03 -28.08 -37.37
C ILE A 54 6.39 -29.54 -37.10
N ILE A 55 7.42 -30.02 -37.81
CA ILE A 55 8.02 -31.32 -37.54
C ILE A 55 8.73 -31.21 -36.17
N LEU A 56 8.26 -31.97 -35.19
CA LEU A 56 8.96 -32.09 -33.91
C LEU A 56 10.36 -32.66 -34.17
N ASN A 57 11.38 -32.00 -33.64
CA ASN A 57 12.74 -32.52 -33.65
C ASN A 57 12.78 -33.88 -32.91
N SER A 58 13.58 -34.83 -33.37
CA SER A 58 13.76 -36.15 -32.74
C SER A 58 14.04 -36.07 -31.24
N ASP A 59 14.71 -34.99 -30.82
CA ASP A 59 15.11 -34.79 -29.43
C ASP A 59 14.03 -34.12 -28.57
N PHE A 60 12.83 -33.89 -29.11
CA PHE A 60 11.73 -33.24 -28.38
C PHE A 60 11.26 -34.07 -27.21
N GLU A 61 11.04 -35.37 -27.43
CA GLU A 61 10.60 -36.30 -26.38
C GLU A 61 11.65 -36.37 -25.27
N ASP A 62 12.92 -36.51 -25.63
CA ASP A 62 14.03 -36.52 -24.66
C ASP A 62 14.08 -35.22 -23.85
N LYS A 63 13.94 -34.05 -24.49
CA LYS A 63 13.90 -32.75 -23.80
C LYS A 63 12.69 -32.62 -22.88
N LEU A 64 11.53 -33.13 -23.29
CA LEU A 64 10.31 -33.12 -22.50
C LEU A 64 10.44 -34.01 -21.26
N PHE A 65 10.88 -35.27 -21.45
CA PHE A 65 11.08 -36.21 -20.36
C PHE A 65 12.20 -35.77 -19.41
N ASN A 66 13.25 -35.12 -19.91
CA ASN A 66 14.31 -34.55 -19.06
C ASN A 66 13.77 -33.42 -18.16
N LYS A 67 12.84 -32.59 -18.65
CA LYS A 67 12.18 -31.55 -17.83
C LYS A 67 11.22 -32.14 -16.81
N ILE A 68 10.48 -33.20 -17.15
CA ILE A 68 9.58 -33.89 -16.23
C ILE A 68 10.37 -34.62 -15.13
N ASN A 69 11.46 -35.30 -15.49
CA ASN A 69 12.32 -36.03 -14.55
C ASN A 69 13.15 -35.12 -13.62
N TYR A 70 13.25 -33.82 -13.90
CA TYR A 70 13.89 -32.84 -13.02
C TYR A 70 13.15 -32.68 -11.68
N ASN A 71 11.87 -33.07 -11.63
CA ASN A 71 11.05 -33.13 -10.42
C ASN A 71 11.06 -34.51 -9.72
N LYS A 72 12.08 -35.36 -9.95
CA LYS A 72 12.37 -36.43 -8.99
C LYS A 72 12.70 -35.77 -7.67
N ILE A 73 11.74 -35.82 -6.74
CA ILE A 73 11.81 -35.36 -5.36
C ILE A 73 13.23 -35.64 -4.86
N LYS A 74 14.01 -34.57 -4.68
CA LYS A 74 15.41 -34.66 -4.30
C LYS A 74 15.44 -35.49 -3.02
N SER A 75 15.94 -36.73 -3.11
CA SER A 75 16.07 -37.63 -1.96
C SER A 75 16.72 -36.83 -0.84
N ILE A 76 15.95 -36.55 0.20
CA ILE A 76 16.44 -35.76 1.33
C ILE A 76 17.55 -36.62 1.94
N ASN A 77 18.79 -36.15 1.81
CA ASN A 77 19.95 -36.79 2.40
C ASN A 77 19.61 -37.25 3.83
N PRO A 78 19.85 -38.51 4.20
CA PRO A 78 19.44 -39.03 5.51
C PRO A 78 20.03 -38.20 6.65
N LYS A 79 21.24 -37.64 6.46
CA LYS A 79 21.86 -36.68 7.38
C LYS A 79 20.99 -35.44 7.64
N LYS A 80 20.33 -34.90 6.61
CA LYS A 80 19.44 -33.74 6.72
C LYS A 80 18.15 -34.07 7.49
N LYS A 81 17.66 -35.32 7.41
CA LYS A 81 16.53 -35.82 8.20
C LYS A 81 16.85 -35.86 9.70
N TYR A 82 18.07 -36.28 10.08
CA TYR A 82 18.51 -36.25 11.48
C TYR A 82 18.64 -34.82 12.03
N PHE A 83 19.21 -33.88 11.25
CA PHE A 83 19.26 -32.48 11.67
C PHE A 83 17.86 -31.88 11.90
N ILE A 84 16.88 -32.20 11.06
CA ILE A 84 15.48 -31.75 11.23
C ILE A 84 14.86 -32.32 12.52
N GLN A 85 15.15 -33.58 12.87
CA GLN A 85 14.66 -34.17 14.12
C GLN A 85 15.30 -33.53 15.36
N ILE A 86 16.60 -33.19 15.30
CA ILE A 86 17.30 -32.53 16.41
C ILE A 86 16.81 -31.08 16.59
N THR A 87 16.45 -30.37 15.50
CA THR A 87 15.89 -29.02 15.59
C THR A 87 14.53 -28.97 16.31
N SER A 88 13.73 -30.05 16.24
CA SER A 88 12.45 -30.11 16.96
C SER A 88 12.64 -30.24 18.47
N ILE A 89 13.71 -30.89 18.92
CA ILE A 89 14.02 -31.05 20.36
C ILE A 89 14.61 -29.76 20.93
N ALA A 90 15.45 -29.06 20.15
CA ALA A 90 16.00 -27.78 20.56
C ALA A 90 14.92 -26.73 20.84
N ALA A 91 13.84 -26.68 20.04
CA ALA A 91 12.74 -25.76 20.25
C ALA A 91 12.03 -25.98 21.60
N ILE A 92 11.82 -27.25 21.99
CA ILE A 92 11.20 -27.60 23.28
C ILE A 92 12.11 -27.15 24.43
N LEU A 93 13.42 -27.41 24.34
CA LEU A 93 14.39 -26.97 25.34
C LEU A 93 14.45 -25.44 25.46
N VAL A 94 14.38 -24.71 24.34
CA VAL A 94 14.34 -23.24 24.33
C VAL A 94 13.06 -22.72 24.98
N ILE A 95 11.90 -23.33 24.73
CA ILE A 95 10.63 -22.95 25.38
C ILE A 95 10.68 -23.20 26.88
N VAL A 96 11.23 -24.34 27.32
CA VAL A 96 11.38 -24.67 28.75
C VAL A 96 12.38 -23.73 29.43
N LEU A 97 13.49 -23.40 28.79
CA LEU A 97 14.47 -22.43 29.30
C LEU A 97 13.90 -21.01 29.34
N ALA A 98 13.14 -20.60 28.33
CA ALA A 98 12.45 -19.31 28.30
C ALA A 98 11.40 -19.22 29.42
N TYR A 99 10.62 -20.28 29.62
CA TYR A 99 9.67 -20.39 30.71
C TYR A 99 10.38 -20.30 32.08
N TYR A 100 11.45 -21.08 32.26
CA TYR A 100 12.26 -21.06 33.49
C TYR A 100 12.86 -19.68 33.78
N MET A 101 13.39 -19.00 32.75
CA MET A 101 13.89 -17.63 32.86
C MET A 101 12.78 -16.66 33.25
N ILE A 102 11.60 -16.72 32.62
CA ILE A 102 10.46 -15.85 32.97
C ILE A 102 10.04 -16.06 34.42
N THR A 103 9.92 -17.32 34.87
CA THR A 103 9.56 -17.62 36.27
C THR A 103 10.64 -17.14 37.24
N TYR A 104 11.93 -17.34 36.91
CA TYR A 104 13.05 -16.90 37.75
C TYR A 104 13.16 -15.36 37.84
N TYR A 105 12.89 -14.65 36.74
CA TYR A 105 12.84 -13.18 36.71
C TYR A 105 11.59 -12.61 37.41
N ASN A 106 10.49 -13.37 37.47
CA ASN A 106 9.28 -12.96 38.16
C ASN A 106 9.36 -13.23 39.68
N ASP A 107 10.17 -14.20 40.11
CA ASP A 107 10.54 -14.43 41.52
C ASP A 107 11.65 -13.48 42.02
N ILE A 108 12.08 -12.49 41.23
CA ILE A 108 12.85 -11.37 41.75
C ILE A 108 11.94 -10.58 42.70
N PRO A 109 12.20 -10.57 44.02
CA PRO A 109 11.44 -9.74 44.94
C PRO A 109 11.66 -8.27 44.56
N GLY A 110 10.69 -7.67 43.87
CA GLY A 110 10.78 -6.30 43.36
C GLY A 110 10.08 -6.03 42.02
N LYS A 111 9.58 -7.05 41.30
CA LYS A 111 8.85 -6.83 40.03
C LYS A 111 7.32 -6.77 40.19
N ASN A 112 6.84 -6.50 41.39
CA ASN A 112 5.45 -6.11 41.67
C ASN A 112 5.36 -4.65 42.14
N ASN A 113 6.33 -3.82 41.75
CA ASN A 113 6.32 -2.40 42.06
C ASN A 113 5.29 -1.72 41.13
N LYS A 114 4.00 -1.95 41.38
CA LYS A 114 3.04 -0.87 41.16
C LYS A 114 3.61 0.28 41.98
N VAL A 115 4.04 1.35 41.31
CA VAL A 115 4.43 2.59 42.00
C VAL A 115 3.18 3.06 42.72
N THR A 116 3.01 2.62 43.96
CA THR A 116 1.95 3.09 44.85
C THR A 116 2.35 4.50 45.22
N LEU A 117 1.72 5.48 44.57
CA LEU A 117 1.84 6.89 44.92
C LEU A 117 1.60 7.02 46.42
N THR A 118 2.63 7.41 47.15
CA THR A 118 2.56 7.65 48.58
C THR A 118 1.70 8.90 48.83
N ALA A 119 1.24 9.11 50.07
CA ALA A 119 0.48 10.31 50.40
C ALA A 119 1.27 11.60 50.06
N ASN A 120 2.59 11.57 50.22
CA ASN A 120 3.47 12.69 49.90
C ASN A 120 3.56 12.94 48.38
N ASP A 121 3.59 11.89 47.56
CA ASP A 121 3.63 12.04 46.10
C ASP A 121 2.36 12.73 45.57
N LYS A 122 1.21 12.40 46.17
CA LYS A 122 -0.08 13.05 45.82
C LYS A 122 -0.08 14.53 46.18
N ILE A 123 0.44 14.88 47.35
CA ILE A 123 0.56 16.26 47.82
C ILE A 123 1.49 17.08 46.90
N THR A 124 2.62 16.52 46.46
CA THR A 124 3.53 17.20 45.52
C THR A 124 2.90 17.42 44.15
N ILE A 125 2.13 16.46 43.65
CA ILE A 125 1.39 16.60 42.39
C ILE A 125 0.33 17.70 42.51
N GLU A 126 -0.41 17.74 43.62
CA GLU A 126 -1.42 18.76 43.88
C GLU A 126 -0.81 20.17 43.88
N TYR A 127 0.27 20.40 44.63
CA TYR A 127 0.99 21.68 44.59
C TYR A 127 1.52 22.06 43.21
N THR A 128 1.93 21.07 42.42
CA THR A 128 2.41 21.32 41.05
C THR A 128 1.25 21.73 40.13
N LEU A 129 0.08 21.10 40.27
CA LEU A 129 -1.11 21.44 39.51
C LEU A 129 -1.60 22.85 39.87
N ASP A 130 -1.57 23.22 41.14
CA ASP A 130 -1.91 24.57 41.60
C ASP A 130 -0.95 25.62 41.03
N ALA A 131 0.37 25.33 41.05
CA ALA A 131 1.37 26.22 40.48
C ALA A 131 1.20 26.40 38.95
N LEU A 132 0.88 25.32 38.23
CA LEU A 132 0.60 25.37 36.80
C LEU A 132 -0.67 26.15 36.48
N THR A 133 -1.70 26.02 37.31
CA THR A 133 -2.96 26.76 37.17
C THR A 133 -2.71 28.25 37.35
N LEU A 134 -2.01 28.63 38.42
CA LEU A 134 -1.62 30.01 38.68
C LEU A 134 -0.76 30.58 37.54
N MET A 135 0.18 29.80 37.01
CA MET A 135 0.99 30.21 35.85
C MET A 135 0.11 30.45 34.61
N SER A 136 -0.88 29.60 34.36
CA SER A 136 -1.84 29.77 33.26
C SER A 136 -2.64 31.06 33.41
N ASP A 137 -3.11 31.39 34.62
CA ASP A 137 -3.85 32.63 34.88
C ASP A 137 -2.97 33.86 34.63
N TYR A 138 -1.70 33.84 35.06
CA TYR A 138 -0.75 34.92 34.78
C TYR A 138 -0.47 35.08 33.28
N ILE A 139 -0.34 33.99 32.54
CA ILE A 139 -0.14 34.04 31.07
C ILE A 139 -1.37 34.63 30.38
N ASN A 140 -2.58 34.24 30.80
CA ASN A 140 -3.82 34.78 30.25
C ASN A 140 -3.95 36.29 30.54
N LEU A 141 -3.68 36.72 31.78
CA LEU A 141 -3.66 38.13 32.15
C LEU A 141 -2.59 38.93 31.40
N ALA A 142 -1.41 38.34 31.17
CA ALA A 142 -0.35 38.96 30.39
C ALA A 142 -0.76 39.11 28.91
N ASN A 143 -1.37 38.08 28.32
CA ASN A 143 -1.88 38.12 26.95
C ASN A 143 -2.96 39.20 26.77
N GLU A 144 -3.86 39.37 27.74
CA GLU A 144 -4.86 40.45 27.71
C GLU A 144 -4.22 41.85 27.78
N GLN A 145 -3.17 42.01 28.57
CA GLN A 145 -2.44 43.28 28.64
C GLN A 145 -1.65 43.56 27.37
N VAL A 146 -1.00 42.54 26.79
CA VAL A 146 -0.27 42.65 25.53
C VAL A 146 -1.22 42.97 24.38
N SER A 147 -2.42 42.40 24.35
CA SER A 147 -3.41 42.73 23.31
C SER A 147 -3.90 44.17 23.40
N LYS A 148 -4.11 44.70 24.62
CA LYS A 148 -4.41 46.13 24.84
C LYS A 148 -3.27 47.03 24.38
N LEU A 149 -2.02 46.65 24.63
CA LEU A 149 -0.84 47.39 24.16
C LEU A 149 -0.74 47.38 22.63
N SER A 150 -1.07 46.27 21.97
CA SER A 150 -1.14 46.20 20.50
C SER A 150 -2.16 47.17 19.92
N ILE A 151 -3.37 47.23 20.51
CA ILE A 151 -4.43 48.16 20.06
C ILE A 151 -3.98 49.62 20.24
N ILE A 152 -3.28 49.94 21.33
CA ILE A 152 -2.74 51.27 21.56
C ILE A 152 -1.66 51.61 20.51
N ASN A 153 -0.74 50.70 20.24
CA ASN A 153 0.30 50.88 19.23
C ASN A 153 -0.28 51.12 17.83
N ASP A 154 -1.27 50.32 17.41
CA ASP A 154 -1.95 50.48 16.11
C ASP A 154 -2.68 51.83 16.03
N SER A 155 -3.20 52.32 17.16
CA SER A 155 -3.86 53.63 17.25
C SER A 155 -2.85 54.78 17.12
N PHE A 156 -1.67 54.64 17.74
CA PHE A 156 -0.57 55.60 17.58
C PHE A 156 -0.04 55.65 16.14
N GLU A 157 0.10 54.50 15.49
CA GLU A 157 0.52 54.42 14.09
C GLU A 157 -0.45 55.16 13.17
N LYS A 158 -1.76 54.88 13.29
CA LYS A 158 -2.80 55.59 12.53
C LYS A 158 -2.82 57.09 12.78
N ALA A 159 -2.63 57.53 14.03
CA ALA A 159 -2.53 58.96 14.36
C ALA A 159 -1.28 59.61 13.75
N GLN A 160 -0.16 58.89 13.71
CA GLN A 160 1.05 59.37 13.05
C GLN A 160 0.87 59.47 11.53
N GLU A 161 0.14 58.55 10.90
CA GLU A 161 -0.21 58.64 9.48
C GLU A 161 -1.13 59.83 9.19
N ALA A 162 -2.14 60.06 10.04
CA ALA A 162 -3.05 61.20 9.90
C ALA A 162 -2.33 62.55 10.03
N THR A 163 -1.41 62.68 10.97
CA THR A 163 -0.59 63.90 11.13
C THR A 163 0.34 64.14 9.94
N LYS A 164 0.98 63.09 9.39
CA LYS A 164 1.75 63.20 8.15
C LYS A 164 0.90 63.68 6.96
N PHE A 165 -0.36 63.23 6.88
CA PHE A 165 -1.30 63.67 5.85
C PHE A 165 -1.73 65.13 6.04
N GLU A 166 -1.97 65.56 7.29
CA GLU A 166 -2.25 66.94 7.63
C GLU A 166 -1.07 67.86 7.30
N ASP A 167 0.16 67.46 7.66
CA ASP A 167 1.39 68.17 7.33
C ASP A 167 1.58 68.30 5.81
N TYR A 168 1.31 67.23 5.06
CA TYR A 168 1.35 67.25 3.59
C TYR A 168 0.32 68.22 3.02
N ASN A 169 -0.93 68.18 3.49
CA ASN A 169 -1.97 69.10 3.02
C ASN A 169 -1.63 70.56 3.36
N ASN A 170 -1.13 70.83 4.56
CA ASN A 170 -0.69 72.17 4.98
C ASN A 170 0.50 72.66 4.13
N PHE A 171 1.45 71.78 3.80
CA PHE A 171 2.55 72.09 2.89
C PHE A 171 2.07 72.45 1.48
N ILE A 172 1.15 71.66 0.93
CA ILE A 172 0.55 71.94 -0.39
C ILE A 172 -0.23 73.26 -0.39
N ASN A 173 -1.04 73.51 0.65
CA ASN A 173 -1.81 74.75 0.77
C ASN A 173 -0.90 75.99 0.91
N ASN A 174 0.22 75.86 1.62
CA ASN A 174 1.20 76.94 1.78
C ASN A 174 1.97 77.23 0.47
N ILE A 175 2.30 76.20 -0.32
CA ILE A 175 2.91 76.37 -1.66
C ILE A 175 1.94 77.01 -2.65
N LEU A 176 0.66 76.63 -2.60
CA LEU A 176 -0.36 77.13 -3.52
C LEU A 176 -0.94 78.50 -3.09
N GLY A 177 -0.53 79.04 -1.94
CA GLY A 177 -0.92 80.36 -1.47
C GLY A 177 -2.40 80.50 -1.08
N ILE A 178 -3.09 79.39 -0.81
CA ILE A 178 -4.50 79.40 -0.42
C ILE A 178 -4.56 79.46 1.11
N GLN A 179 -4.59 80.67 1.67
CA GLN A 179 -5.00 80.86 3.06
C GLN A 179 -6.52 80.85 3.15
N SER A 180 -7.06 80.04 4.06
CA SER A 180 -8.39 80.23 4.66
C SER A 180 -8.21 80.84 6.03
#